data_AF-A0AAI8L890-F1
#
_entry.id   AF-A0AAI8L890-F1
#
_cell.length_a   1.000
_cell.length_b   1.000
_cell.length_c   1.000
_cell.angle_alpha   90.00
_cell.angle_beta   90.00
_cell.angle_gamma   90.00
#
_symmetry.space_group_name_H-M   'P 1'
#
loop_
_entity.id
_entity.type
_entity.pdbx_description
1 polymer ?
#
loop_
_entity_poly.entity_id
_entity_poly.type
_entity_poly.pdbx_seq_one_letter_code
_entity_poly.pdbx_strand_id
1 'polypeptide(L)'
;MARQEMRPLTSGGRPRGLAHTALRLTRAGAAVTAELGRRVRRYAWPSSADRRNRGYLRDRLVALPLLAVVAFGALGWAYAGARDDSAYLRDRAAPALVDLADARASLLIAQGEAERNLDEGRAAELSGLSDRYRTRIARATQSLNQVTRSGALTVAEEQELRVVSALVVDYTSRIGRAQGHAGDPVLRDAELSYARSMLCSRATDATRTNPYPACPAATGSAATSIVDRVTGLEGRLRARLADRAAWGAGGITAVVVAALALVLLAAGLWRTVAFLRRRFRIRLSVPLAAAALPLLAVPFLAVDALLALHAQHETVALADALAERTSPTVEMIAEERPFAGPDPRAVETLRVRIDETLADGRFAALDGTAPFVFPTGLVAAAVIAGALHTYRREYLVVTRPGALA
;
A
#
# COMPACT_ATOMS: atom_id res chain seq x y z
N MET A 1 -37.40 -58.08 34.65
CA MET A 1 -37.93 -58.00 33.27
C MET A 1 -37.59 -56.63 32.71
N ALA A 2 -36.87 -56.61 31.58
CA ALA A 2 -36.63 -55.50 30.62
C ALA A 2 -35.13 -55.42 30.26
N ARG A 3 -34.80 -56.13 29.17
CA ARG A 3 -33.54 -56.14 28.43
C ARG A 3 -33.38 -54.77 27.76
N GLN A 4 -32.36 -53.99 28.11
CA GLN A 4 -31.97 -52.82 27.31
C GLN A 4 -30.81 -53.23 26.40
N GLU A 5 -31.17 -53.52 25.16
CA GLU A 5 -30.28 -53.82 24.05
C GLU A 5 -29.46 -52.58 23.68
N MET A 6 -28.13 -52.71 23.74
CA MET A 6 -27.22 -51.81 23.05
C MET A 6 -27.44 -51.96 21.54
N ARG A 7 -28.01 -50.93 20.91
CA ARG A 7 -27.99 -50.77 19.45
C ARG A 7 -26.66 -50.14 19.02
N PRO A 8 -25.84 -50.81 18.18
CA PRO A 8 -24.79 -50.14 17.45
C PRO A 8 -25.43 -49.40 16.26
N LEU A 9 -25.31 -48.08 16.23
CA LEU A 9 -25.60 -47.29 15.04
C LEU A 9 -24.46 -47.48 14.04
N THR A 10 -24.71 -48.32 13.04
CA THR A 10 -23.85 -48.44 11.87
C THR A 10 -24.09 -47.29 10.89
N SER A 11 -22.96 -46.74 10.41
CA SER A 11 -22.70 -46.35 9.03
C SER A 11 -23.59 -45.28 8.34
N GLY A 12 -22.93 -44.20 7.89
CA GLY A 12 -22.97 -43.93 6.45
C GLY A 12 -23.40 -42.54 5.96
N GLY A 13 -22.91 -41.44 6.53
CA GLY A 13 -23.02 -40.11 5.94
C GLY A 13 -21.73 -39.66 5.26
N ARG A 14 -21.41 -40.18 4.07
CA ARG A 14 -20.21 -39.82 3.28
C ARG A 14 -20.14 -38.31 2.96
N PRO A 15 -18.98 -37.64 3.08
CA PRO A 15 -18.73 -36.29 2.58
C PRO A 15 -18.50 -36.26 1.05
N ARG A 16 -19.26 -37.04 0.27
CA ARG A 16 -19.11 -37.12 -1.19
C ARG A 16 -19.83 -36.02 -1.95
N GLY A 17 -20.80 -35.34 -1.33
CA GLY A 17 -21.60 -34.29 -1.96
C GLY A 17 -20.79 -33.01 -2.24
N LEU A 18 -20.00 -32.57 -1.26
CA LEU A 18 -19.22 -31.32 -1.33
C LEU A 18 -17.97 -31.44 -2.22
N ALA A 19 -17.29 -32.59 -2.17
CA ALA A 19 -16.16 -32.86 -3.07
C ALA A 19 -16.62 -32.91 -4.54
N HIS A 20 -17.79 -33.49 -4.83
CA HIS A 20 -18.33 -33.52 -6.19
C HIS A 20 -18.82 -32.16 -6.70
N THR A 21 -19.35 -31.29 -5.83
CA THR A 21 -19.75 -29.93 -6.22
C THR A 21 -18.55 -29.02 -6.46
N ALA A 22 -17.52 -29.11 -5.62
CA ALA A 22 -16.25 -28.40 -5.83
C ALA A 22 -15.54 -28.87 -7.12
N LEU A 23 -15.53 -30.18 -7.41
CA LEU A 23 -15.00 -30.74 -8.67
C LEU A 23 -15.82 -30.35 -9.90
N ARG A 24 -17.14 -30.18 -9.79
CA ARG A 24 -17.99 -29.71 -10.89
C ARG A 24 -17.80 -28.22 -11.17
N LEU A 25 -17.67 -27.39 -10.13
CA LEU A 25 -17.41 -25.95 -10.29
C LEU A 25 -16.01 -25.68 -10.86
N THR A 26 -15.00 -26.43 -10.42
CA THR A 26 -13.64 -26.34 -11.00
C THR A 26 -13.57 -26.86 -12.43
N ARG A 27 -14.28 -27.94 -12.77
CA ARG A 27 -14.40 -28.40 -14.17
C ARG A 27 -15.21 -27.47 -15.05
N ALA A 28 -16.27 -26.86 -14.53
CA ALA A 28 -17.07 -25.86 -15.24
C ALA A 28 -16.25 -24.59 -15.47
N GLY A 29 -15.50 -24.12 -14.47
CA GLY A 29 -14.55 -23.03 -14.59
C GLY A 29 -13.45 -23.34 -15.61
N ALA A 30 -12.86 -24.53 -15.58
CA ALA A 30 -11.86 -24.98 -16.55
C ALA A 30 -12.42 -25.12 -17.97
N ALA A 31 -13.68 -25.53 -18.12
CA ALA A 31 -14.34 -25.62 -19.42
C ALA A 31 -14.64 -24.23 -19.99
N VAL A 32 -15.11 -23.29 -19.15
CA VAL A 32 -15.36 -21.91 -19.55
C VAL A 32 -14.06 -21.19 -19.90
N THR A 33 -12.99 -21.36 -19.12
CA THR A 33 -11.66 -20.79 -19.43
C THR A 33 -11.02 -21.44 -20.64
N ALA A 34 -11.17 -22.76 -20.84
CA ALA A 34 -10.70 -23.44 -22.04
C ALA A 34 -11.48 -23.02 -23.30
N GLU A 35 -12.78 -22.73 -23.18
CA GLU A 35 -13.61 -22.30 -24.31
C GLU A 35 -13.41 -20.81 -24.63
N LEU A 36 -13.24 -19.96 -23.62
CA LEU A 36 -12.72 -18.59 -23.78
C LEU A 36 -11.33 -18.63 -24.41
N GLY A 37 -10.43 -19.50 -23.93
CA GLY A 37 -9.11 -19.71 -24.49
C GLY A 37 -9.16 -20.18 -25.94
N ARG A 38 -10.07 -21.09 -26.30
CA ARG A 38 -10.30 -21.52 -27.70
C ARG A 38 -10.88 -20.43 -28.58
N ARG A 39 -11.83 -19.64 -28.07
CA ARG A 39 -12.43 -18.51 -28.80
C ARG A 39 -11.43 -17.38 -29.00
N VAL A 40 -10.68 -17.03 -27.96
CA VAL A 40 -9.56 -16.08 -28.01
C VAL A 40 -8.48 -16.59 -28.95
N ARG A 41 -8.13 -17.88 -28.91
CA ARG A 41 -7.16 -18.50 -29.85
C ARG A 41 -7.69 -18.50 -31.29
N ARG A 42 -8.97 -18.78 -31.54
CA ARG A 42 -9.59 -18.66 -32.88
C ARG A 42 -9.61 -17.21 -33.39
N TYR A 43 -9.80 -16.24 -32.51
CA TYR A 43 -9.79 -14.81 -32.85
C TYR A 43 -8.38 -14.22 -33.00
N ALA A 44 -7.43 -14.68 -32.19
CA ALA A 44 -6.04 -14.23 -32.20
C ALA A 44 -5.21 -14.94 -33.29
N TRP A 45 -5.51 -16.21 -33.57
CA TRP A 45 -4.94 -17.06 -34.62
C TRP A 45 -6.02 -17.60 -35.58
N PRO A 46 -6.65 -16.76 -36.41
CA PRO A 46 -7.39 -17.28 -37.55
C PRO A 46 -6.38 -17.90 -38.52
N SER A 47 -6.62 -19.14 -38.93
CA SER A 47 -5.81 -19.85 -39.92
C SER A 47 -5.77 -19.04 -41.21
N SER A 48 -4.56 -18.71 -41.68
CA SER A 48 -4.33 -18.09 -42.99
C SER A 48 -4.67 -19.01 -44.16
N ALA A 49 -4.90 -20.29 -43.86
CA ALA A 49 -5.46 -21.25 -44.78
C ALA A 49 -6.97 -21.01 -44.89
N ASP A 50 -7.37 -20.42 -46.03
CA ASP A 50 -8.63 -20.71 -46.72
C ASP A 50 -9.91 -19.90 -46.38
N ARG A 51 -9.82 -18.75 -45.68
CA ARG A 51 -10.97 -17.81 -45.58
C ARG A 51 -10.82 -16.59 -46.50
N ARG A 52 -11.88 -16.30 -47.25
CA ARG A 52 -12.07 -15.06 -48.06
C ARG A 52 -11.57 -13.83 -47.28
N ASN A 53 -10.66 -13.05 -47.86
CA ASN A 53 -10.01 -11.85 -47.29
C ASN A 53 -10.94 -10.88 -46.51
N ARG A 54 -12.23 -10.84 -46.87
CA ARG A 54 -13.27 -10.05 -46.17
C ARG A 54 -13.50 -10.48 -44.71
N GLY A 55 -13.51 -11.78 -44.42
CA GLY A 55 -13.76 -12.29 -43.06
C GLY A 55 -12.65 -11.91 -42.09
N TYR A 56 -11.40 -12.03 -42.53
CA TYR A 56 -10.22 -11.68 -41.74
C TYR A 56 -10.18 -10.20 -41.35
N LEU A 57 -10.43 -9.29 -42.31
CA LEU A 57 -10.46 -7.85 -42.03
C LEU A 57 -11.63 -7.47 -41.12
N ARG A 58 -12.81 -8.11 -41.27
CA ARG A 58 -13.98 -7.85 -40.43
C ARG A 58 -13.74 -8.25 -38.97
N ASP A 59 -13.15 -9.42 -38.75
CA ASP A 59 -12.82 -9.89 -37.39
C ASP A 59 -11.79 -8.96 -36.73
N ARG A 60 -10.79 -8.48 -37.47
CA ARG A 60 -9.77 -7.56 -36.95
C ARG A 60 -10.29 -6.16 -36.66
N LEU A 61 -11.29 -5.70 -37.40
CA LEU A 61 -11.94 -4.40 -37.19
C LEU A 61 -12.63 -4.30 -35.83
N VAL A 62 -13.09 -5.42 -35.28
CA VAL A 62 -13.68 -5.48 -33.92
C VAL A 62 -12.64 -5.87 -32.88
N ALA A 63 -11.81 -6.88 -33.17
CA ALA A 63 -10.91 -7.45 -32.18
C ALA A 63 -9.78 -6.49 -31.74
N LEU A 64 -9.15 -5.76 -32.67
CA LEU A 64 -8.01 -4.90 -32.33
C LEU A 64 -8.42 -3.66 -31.52
N PRO A 65 -9.47 -2.91 -31.87
CA PRO A 65 -9.94 -1.81 -31.03
C PRO A 65 -10.38 -2.28 -29.65
N LEU A 66 -11.09 -3.41 -29.57
CA LEU A 66 -11.52 -3.97 -28.28
C LEU A 66 -10.32 -4.38 -27.41
N LEU A 67 -9.31 -5.02 -27.99
CA LEU A 67 -8.06 -5.35 -27.29
C LEU A 67 -7.34 -4.09 -26.81
N ALA A 68 -7.34 -3.00 -27.58
CA ALA A 68 -6.75 -1.73 -27.15
C ALA A 68 -7.48 -1.16 -25.93
N VAL A 69 -8.82 -1.09 -25.96
CA VAL A 69 -9.60 -0.58 -24.82
C VAL A 69 -9.38 -1.44 -23.58
N VAL A 70 -9.40 -2.77 -23.71
CA VAL A 70 -9.19 -3.69 -22.57
C VAL A 70 -7.76 -3.58 -22.03
N ALA A 71 -6.76 -3.55 -22.91
CA ALA A 71 -5.36 -3.45 -22.52
C ALA A 71 -5.08 -2.17 -21.72
N PHE A 72 -5.42 -1.00 -22.30
CA PHE A 72 -5.15 0.30 -21.69
C PHE A 72 -6.09 0.60 -20.52
N GLY A 73 -7.32 0.06 -20.51
CA GLY A 73 -8.22 0.16 -19.36
C GLY A 73 -7.72 -0.64 -18.17
N ALA A 74 -7.34 -1.89 -18.36
CA ALA A 74 -6.79 -2.72 -17.29
C ALA A 74 -5.42 -2.20 -16.81
N LEU A 75 -4.56 -1.75 -17.73
CA LEU A 75 -3.27 -1.14 -17.39
C LEU A 75 -3.46 0.17 -16.63
N GLY A 76 -4.33 1.06 -17.12
CA GLY A 76 -4.61 2.33 -16.47
C GLY A 76 -5.18 2.15 -15.07
N TRP A 77 -6.08 1.18 -14.88
CA TRP A 77 -6.60 0.82 -13.56
C TRP A 77 -5.50 0.33 -12.61
N ALA A 78 -4.68 -0.63 -13.06
CA ALA A 78 -3.60 -1.17 -12.23
C ALA A 78 -2.55 -0.11 -11.90
N TYR A 79 -2.21 0.73 -12.88
CA TYR A 79 -1.22 1.81 -12.73
C TYR A 79 -1.72 2.92 -11.79
N ALA A 80 -2.97 3.36 -11.95
CA ALA A 80 -3.58 4.35 -11.08
C ALA A 80 -3.64 3.84 -9.63
N GLY A 81 -4.06 2.59 -9.42
CA GLY A 81 -4.08 1.97 -8.09
C GLY A 81 -2.71 1.99 -7.41
N ALA A 82 -1.66 1.51 -8.10
CA ALA A 82 -0.30 1.52 -7.55
C ALA A 82 0.19 2.94 -7.22
N ARG A 83 -0.12 3.92 -8.07
CA ARG A 83 0.23 5.34 -7.84
C ARG A 83 -0.53 5.95 -6.67
N ASP A 84 -1.84 5.71 -6.57
CA ASP A 84 -2.68 6.20 -5.48
C ASP A 84 -2.22 5.63 -4.13
N ASP A 85 -1.89 4.34 -4.09
CA ASP A 85 -1.35 3.69 -2.90
C ASP A 85 0.02 4.30 -2.51
N SER A 86 0.93 4.51 -3.47
CA SER A 86 2.22 5.17 -3.19
C SER A 86 2.06 6.59 -2.64
N ALA A 87 1.13 7.37 -3.21
CA ALA A 87 0.88 8.74 -2.76
C ALA A 87 0.26 8.75 -1.37
N TYR A 88 -0.68 7.84 -1.10
CA TYR A 88 -1.25 7.66 0.23
C TYR A 88 -0.19 7.31 1.28
N LEU A 89 0.74 6.40 0.96
CA LEU A 89 1.81 6.05 1.89
C LEU A 89 2.73 7.23 2.17
N ARG A 90 3.19 7.93 1.12
CA ARG A 90 4.11 9.06 1.24
C ARG A 90 3.51 10.25 1.96
N ASP A 91 2.31 10.66 1.57
CA ASP A 91 1.74 11.92 2.02
C ASP A 91 0.98 11.79 3.34
N ARG A 92 0.60 10.56 3.73
CA ARG A 92 -0.26 10.32 4.91
C ARG A 92 0.30 9.27 5.86
N ALA A 93 0.46 8.02 5.41
CA ALA A 93 0.70 6.91 6.33
C ALA A 93 2.12 6.92 6.93
N ALA A 94 3.15 7.16 6.13
CA ALA A 94 4.53 7.27 6.56
C ALA A 94 4.74 8.39 7.60
N PRO A 95 4.35 9.65 7.33
CA PRO A 95 4.53 10.72 8.32
C PRO A 95 3.73 10.44 9.60
N ALA A 96 2.51 9.90 9.50
CA ALA A 96 1.73 9.53 10.68
C ALA A 96 2.41 8.47 11.56
N LEU A 97 3.05 7.46 10.96
CA LEU A 97 3.79 6.44 11.71
C LEU A 97 5.02 7.03 12.40
N VAL A 98 5.77 7.87 11.69
CA VAL A 98 6.93 8.60 12.23
C VAL A 98 6.52 9.47 13.43
N ASP A 99 5.45 10.26 13.27
CA ASP A 99 4.97 11.14 14.33
C ASP A 99 4.43 10.37 15.55
N LEU A 100 3.79 9.20 15.37
CA LEU A 100 3.38 8.34 16.48
C LEU A 100 4.59 7.78 17.24
N ALA A 101 5.62 7.31 16.53
CA ALA A 101 6.83 6.79 17.16
C ALA A 101 7.62 7.89 17.88
N ASP A 102 7.71 9.09 17.30
CA ASP A 102 8.34 10.25 17.94
C ASP A 102 7.58 10.68 19.21
N ALA A 103 6.24 10.68 19.17
CA ALA A 103 5.42 10.97 20.33
C ALA A 103 5.65 9.95 21.46
N ARG A 104 5.66 8.65 21.13
CA ARG A 104 5.93 7.58 22.09
C ARG A 104 7.32 7.72 22.70
N ALA A 105 8.36 7.90 21.89
CA ALA A 105 9.73 8.05 22.37
C ALA A 105 9.87 9.31 23.25
N SER A 106 9.30 10.44 22.81
CA SER A 106 9.36 11.69 23.56
C SER A 106 8.64 11.63 24.91
N LEU A 107 7.49 10.96 25.01
CA LEU A 107 6.80 10.76 26.29
C LEU A 107 7.60 9.90 27.26
N LEU A 108 8.21 8.81 26.78
CA LEU A 108 9.03 7.94 27.63
C LEU A 108 10.29 8.64 28.12
N ILE A 109 10.92 9.47 27.28
CA ILE A 109 12.06 10.30 27.67
C ILE A 109 11.64 11.36 28.69
N ALA A 110 10.49 12.00 28.47
CA ALA A 110 9.94 12.96 29.43
C ALA A 110 9.71 12.31 30.80
N GLN A 111 9.17 11.09 30.87
CA GLN A 111 8.99 10.38 32.13
C GLN A 111 10.32 10.15 32.87
N GLY A 112 11.32 9.59 32.19
CA GLY A 112 12.64 9.35 32.81
C GLY A 112 13.35 10.64 33.22
N GLU A 113 13.10 11.74 32.50
CA GLU A 113 13.59 13.07 32.87
C GLU A 113 12.88 13.63 34.11
N ALA A 114 11.56 13.49 34.19
CA ALA A 114 10.78 13.94 35.35
C ALA A 114 11.19 13.21 36.63
N GLU A 115 11.30 11.87 36.57
CA GLU A 115 11.72 11.03 37.70
C GLU A 115 13.09 11.45 38.23
N ARG A 116 14.10 11.55 37.35
CA ARG A 116 15.46 11.94 37.76
C ARG A 116 15.52 13.33 38.39
N ASN A 117 14.88 14.33 37.77
CA ASN A 117 14.91 15.70 38.32
C ASN A 117 14.23 15.82 39.68
N LEU A 118 13.20 15.00 39.93
CA LEU A 118 12.48 15.00 41.20
C LEU A 118 13.21 14.19 42.27
N ASP A 119 13.85 13.08 41.90
CA ASP A 119 14.68 12.26 42.79
C ASP A 119 15.94 13.00 43.24
N GLU A 120 16.57 13.75 42.32
CA GLU A 120 17.79 14.51 42.58
C GLU A 120 17.53 15.87 43.25
N GLY A 121 16.26 16.21 43.55
CA GLY A 121 15.87 17.49 44.16
C GLY A 121 16.06 18.72 43.27
N ARG A 122 16.63 18.56 42.07
CA ARG A 122 16.92 19.63 41.11
C ARG A 122 15.68 20.41 40.69
N ALA A 123 14.50 19.78 40.72
CA ALA A 123 13.25 20.46 40.41
C ALA A 123 12.92 21.61 41.37
N ALA A 124 13.37 21.53 42.63
CA ALA A 124 13.22 22.62 43.62
C ALA A 124 14.30 23.69 43.45
N GLU A 125 15.51 23.30 43.03
CA GLU A 125 16.66 24.21 42.84
C GLU A 125 16.54 25.06 41.56
N LEU A 126 15.99 24.48 40.48
CA LEU A 126 15.84 25.11 39.17
C LEU A 126 14.50 25.81 38.96
N SER A 127 13.72 26.02 40.03
CA SER A 127 12.36 26.61 39.97
C SER A 127 11.40 25.86 39.01
N GLY A 128 11.56 24.53 38.84
CA GLY A 128 10.85 23.83 37.78
C GLY A 128 11.39 22.45 37.41
N LEU A 129 10.56 21.64 36.75
CA LEU A 129 11.04 20.52 35.91
C LEU A 129 12.01 21.03 34.83
N SER A 130 12.92 20.17 34.36
CA SER A 130 13.95 20.56 33.40
C SER A 130 13.39 21.01 32.04
N ASP A 131 14.16 21.83 31.33
CA ASP A 131 13.81 22.26 29.97
C ASP A 131 13.71 21.08 29.00
N ARG A 132 14.47 20.00 29.25
CA ARG A 132 14.40 18.76 28.48
C ARG A 132 13.04 18.08 28.65
N TYR A 133 12.49 18.03 29.86
CA TYR A 133 11.12 17.53 30.08
C TYR A 133 10.10 18.35 29.29
N ARG A 134 10.12 19.69 29.44
CA ARG A 134 9.15 20.58 28.77
C ARG A 134 9.22 20.44 27.25
N THR A 135 10.43 20.41 26.70
CA THR A 135 10.68 20.23 25.25
C THR A 135 10.12 18.90 24.74
N ARG A 136 10.30 17.81 25.50
CA ARG A 136 9.81 16.48 25.10
C ARG A 136 8.29 16.36 25.17
N ILE A 137 7.64 16.98 26.16
CA ILE A 137 6.16 17.05 26.20
C ILE A 137 5.60 17.87 25.04
N ALA A 138 6.23 19.02 24.74
CA ALA A 138 5.82 19.86 23.61
C ALA A 138 5.96 19.12 22.28
N ARG A 139 7.10 18.44 22.06
CA ARG A 139 7.34 17.60 20.89
C ARG A 139 6.30 16.49 20.79
N ALA A 140 6.06 15.71 21.84
CA ALA A 140 5.05 14.66 21.82
C ALA A 140 3.65 15.18 21.47
N THR A 141 3.23 16.29 22.08
CA THR A 141 1.92 16.91 21.79
C THR A 141 1.83 17.39 20.34
N GLN A 142 2.90 18.00 19.83
CA GLN A 142 3.00 18.43 18.43
C GLN A 142 2.90 17.25 17.47
N SER A 143 3.64 16.16 17.72
CA SER A 143 3.63 14.97 16.86
C SER A 143 2.24 14.30 16.87
N LEU A 144 1.57 14.16 18.02
CA LEU A 144 0.17 13.66 18.06
C LEU A 144 -0.80 14.57 17.27
N ASN A 145 -0.62 15.90 17.32
CA ASN A 145 -1.42 16.82 16.52
C ASN A 145 -1.15 16.69 15.01
N GLN A 146 0.10 16.44 14.62
CA GLN A 146 0.46 16.19 13.22
C GLN A 146 -0.19 14.90 12.70
N VAL A 147 -0.22 13.82 13.50
CA VAL A 147 -0.93 12.59 13.15
C VAL A 147 -2.41 12.86 12.84
N THR A 148 -3.07 13.70 13.63
CA THR A 148 -4.48 14.07 13.40
C THR A 148 -4.66 14.81 12.06
N ARG A 149 -3.66 15.59 11.64
CA ARG A 149 -3.68 16.34 10.37
C ARG A 149 -3.24 15.52 9.16
N SER A 150 -2.57 14.40 9.36
CA SER A 150 -2.05 13.54 8.29
C SER A 150 -3.14 12.94 7.38
N GLY A 151 -4.38 12.81 7.89
CA GLY A 151 -5.47 12.14 7.17
C GLY A 151 -5.24 10.64 6.98
N ALA A 152 -4.28 10.04 7.68
CA ALA A 152 -3.99 8.60 7.63
C ALA A 152 -4.93 7.77 8.52
N LEU A 153 -5.51 8.39 9.54
CA LEU A 153 -6.38 7.74 10.51
C LEU A 153 -7.83 7.65 10.02
N THR A 154 -8.51 6.58 10.41
CA THR A 154 -9.96 6.47 10.31
C THR A 154 -10.64 7.26 11.44
N VAL A 155 -11.93 7.57 11.29
CA VAL A 155 -12.70 8.29 12.32
C VAL A 155 -12.61 7.64 13.71
N ALA A 156 -12.62 6.31 13.78
CA ALA A 156 -12.49 5.58 15.04
C ALA A 156 -11.09 5.72 15.65
N GLU A 157 -10.04 5.69 14.82
CA GLU A 157 -8.66 5.86 15.26
C GLU A 157 -8.35 7.31 15.66
N GLU A 158 -8.94 8.30 14.97
CA GLU A 158 -8.87 9.70 15.38
C GLU A 158 -9.50 9.92 16.76
N GLN A 159 -10.62 9.26 17.03
CA GLN A 159 -11.27 9.34 18.34
C GLN A 159 -10.37 8.72 19.43
N GLU A 160 -9.71 7.62 19.13
CA GLU A 160 -8.74 7.00 20.04
C GLU A 160 -7.52 7.89 20.26
N LEU A 161 -7.03 8.58 19.22
CA LEU A 161 -5.95 9.55 19.33
C LEU A 161 -6.35 10.75 20.20
N ARG A 162 -7.60 11.24 20.13
CA ARG A 162 -8.11 12.28 21.04
C ARG A 162 -8.11 11.82 22.49
N VAL A 163 -8.46 10.56 22.75
CA VAL A 163 -8.36 9.96 24.09
C VAL A 163 -6.91 9.94 24.55
N VAL A 164 -5.97 9.55 23.67
CA VAL A 164 -4.53 9.61 23.97
C VAL A 164 -4.10 11.04 24.32
N SER A 165 -4.48 12.05 23.53
CA SER A 165 -4.15 13.45 23.82
C SER A 165 -4.71 13.91 25.17
N ALA A 166 -5.93 13.51 25.52
CA ALA A 166 -6.52 13.81 26.83
C ALA A 166 -5.76 13.12 27.99
N LEU A 167 -5.35 11.86 27.80
CA LEU A 167 -4.53 11.14 28.77
C LEU A 167 -3.15 11.78 28.95
N VAL A 168 -2.54 12.30 27.88
CA VAL A 168 -1.27 13.05 27.96
C VAL A 168 -1.43 14.31 28.81
N VAL A 169 -2.56 15.03 28.70
CA VAL A 169 -2.83 16.19 29.55
C VAL A 169 -2.93 15.78 31.02
N ASP A 170 -3.68 14.72 31.34
CA ASP A 170 -3.81 14.25 32.73
C ASP A 170 -2.45 13.74 33.29
N TYR A 171 -1.68 13.03 32.46
CA TYR A 171 -0.30 12.66 32.75
C TYR A 171 0.57 13.88 33.13
N THR A 172 0.55 14.94 32.32
CA THR A 172 1.33 16.16 32.63
C THR A 172 0.85 16.85 33.92
N SER A 173 -0.46 16.79 34.22
CA SER A 173 -1.03 17.30 35.47
C SER A 173 -0.52 16.52 36.69
N ARG A 174 -0.42 15.19 36.59
CA ARG A 174 0.13 14.33 37.63
C ARG A 174 1.60 14.61 37.92
N ILE A 175 2.42 14.78 36.87
CA ILE A 175 3.82 15.19 37.02
C ILE A 175 3.93 16.58 37.69
N GLY A 176 3.07 17.53 37.31
CA GLY A 176 3.01 18.84 37.94
C GLY A 176 2.63 18.78 39.44
N ARG A 177 1.72 17.89 39.82
CA ARG A 177 1.40 17.64 41.24
C ARG A 177 2.56 17.00 42.00
N ALA A 178 3.25 16.03 41.41
CA ALA A 178 4.45 15.45 42.00
C ALA A 178 5.51 16.53 42.30
N GLN A 179 5.70 17.48 41.36
CA GLN A 179 6.58 18.63 41.59
C GLN A 179 6.09 19.52 42.74
N GLY A 180 4.78 19.79 42.84
CA GLY A 180 4.19 20.56 43.94
C GLY A 180 4.37 19.90 45.32
N HIS A 181 4.49 18.57 45.35
CA HIS A 181 4.75 17.78 46.55
C HIS A 181 6.25 17.52 46.81
N ALA A 182 7.16 18.35 46.31
CA ALA A 182 8.61 18.15 46.50
C ALA A 182 9.05 17.99 47.98
N GLY A 183 8.31 18.59 48.92
CA GLY A 183 8.56 18.46 50.37
C GLY A 183 7.92 17.23 51.05
N ASP A 184 7.07 16.48 50.35
CA ASP A 184 6.44 15.25 50.85
C ASP A 184 6.76 14.08 49.90
N PRO A 185 7.77 13.24 50.23
CA PRO A 185 8.22 12.19 49.33
C PRO A 185 7.13 11.14 49.09
N VAL A 186 6.25 10.87 50.05
CA VAL A 186 5.20 9.85 49.90
C VAL A 186 4.17 10.28 48.86
N LEU A 187 3.71 11.53 48.93
CA LEU A 187 2.77 12.08 47.96
C LEU A 187 3.40 12.25 46.57
N ARG A 188 4.66 12.72 46.53
CA ARG A 188 5.42 12.84 45.28
C ARG A 188 5.55 11.49 44.56
N ASP A 189 5.97 10.45 45.29
CA ASP A 189 6.20 9.13 44.72
C ASP A 189 4.87 8.47 44.30
N ALA A 190 3.78 8.72 45.03
CA ALA A 190 2.45 8.28 44.64
C ALA A 190 1.96 8.92 43.33
N GLU A 191 2.14 10.23 43.17
CA GLU A 191 1.77 10.94 41.92
C GLU A 191 2.65 10.49 40.73
N LEU A 192 3.96 10.26 40.95
CA LEU A 192 4.86 9.70 39.94
C LEU A 192 4.47 8.28 39.53
N SER A 193 4.15 7.42 40.49
CA SER A 193 3.70 6.05 40.24
C SER A 193 2.42 6.04 39.40
N TYR A 194 1.48 6.93 39.72
CA TYR A 194 0.25 7.06 38.95
C TYR A 194 0.50 7.58 37.53
N ALA A 195 1.33 8.61 37.37
CA ALA A 195 1.74 9.12 36.04
C ALA A 195 2.41 8.02 35.20
N ARG A 196 3.27 7.21 35.81
CA ARG A 196 3.92 6.06 35.16
C ARG A 196 2.90 5.02 34.70
N SER A 197 1.90 4.71 35.53
CA SER A 197 0.83 3.76 35.18
C SER A 197 -0.05 4.24 34.01
N MET A 198 -0.22 5.56 33.85
CA MET A 198 -0.92 6.13 32.70
C MET A 198 -0.14 5.97 31.40
N LEU A 199 1.18 6.11 31.46
CA LEU A 199 2.04 5.91 30.30
C LEU A 199 2.16 4.43 29.93
N CYS A 200 2.43 3.56 30.90
CA CYS A 200 2.81 2.18 30.66
C CYS A 200 2.05 1.20 31.55
N SER A 201 1.38 0.22 30.94
CA SER A 201 0.67 -0.85 31.64
C SER A 201 1.61 -1.85 32.33
N ARG A 202 2.80 -2.08 31.76
CA ARG A 202 3.88 -2.88 32.37
C ARG A 202 5.14 -2.03 32.46
N ALA A 203 5.17 -1.13 33.44
CA ALA A 203 6.33 -0.30 33.66
C ALA A 203 7.50 -1.14 34.20
N THR A 204 8.68 -0.93 33.64
CA THR A 204 9.96 -1.36 34.18
C THR A 204 10.62 -0.17 34.87
N ASP A 205 11.23 -0.41 36.03
CA ASP A 205 11.88 0.67 36.78
C ASP A 205 13.11 1.20 36.03
N ALA A 206 13.26 2.52 36.04
CA ALA A 206 14.47 3.16 35.56
C ALA A 206 15.66 2.75 36.44
N THR A 207 16.79 2.48 35.80
CA THR A 207 18.05 2.14 36.50
C THR A 207 19.13 3.13 36.10
N ARG A 208 20.23 3.23 36.87
CA ARG A 208 21.38 4.05 36.46
C ARG A 208 21.92 3.68 35.08
N THR A 209 21.84 2.40 34.72
CA THR A 209 22.33 1.89 33.42
C THR A 209 21.31 2.07 32.30
N ASN A 210 20.00 2.06 32.62
CA ASN A 210 18.93 2.33 31.67
C ASN A 210 17.94 3.35 32.27
N PRO A 211 18.25 4.66 32.19
CA PRO A 211 17.41 5.70 32.77
C PRO A 211 16.10 5.93 32.01
N TYR A 212 15.93 5.34 30.83
CA TYR A 212 14.73 5.48 30.00
C TYR A 212 14.22 4.09 29.58
N PRO A 213 13.65 3.31 30.51
CA PRO A 213 13.21 1.96 30.23
C PRO A 213 12.14 1.93 29.12
N ALA A 214 12.24 0.91 28.26
CA ALA A 214 11.22 0.66 27.24
C ALA A 214 9.94 0.14 27.89
N CYS A 215 8.79 0.57 27.39
CA CYS A 215 7.49 0.08 27.82
C CYS A 215 6.94 -0.93 26.81
N PRO A 216 6.92 -2.23 27.13
CA PRO A 216 6.31 -3.23 26.27
C PRO A 216 4.79 -3.03 26.26
N ALA A 217 4.23 -2.78 25.08
CA ALA A 217 2.79 -2.58 24.93
C ALA A 217 2.01 -3.85 25.28
N ALA A 218 0.94 -3.70 26.05
CA ALA A 218 -0.08 -4.73 26.22
C ALA A 218 -1.02 -4.75 25.00
N THR A 219 -1.59 -5.91 24.70
CA THR A 219 -2.57 -6.09 23.62
C THR A 219 -3.92 -6.55 24.18
N GLY A 220 -5.00 -6.29 23.43
CA GLY A 220 -6.36 -6.70 23.82
C GLY A 220 -6.99 -5.81 24.90
N SER A 221 -7.87 -6.38 25.73
CA SER A 221 -8.65 -5.63 26.73
C SER A 221 -7.83 -5.02 27.87
N ALA A 222 -6.54 -5.40 27.98
CA ALA A 222 -5.61 -4.84 28.96
C ALA A 222 -4.85 -3.59 28.45
N ALA A 223 -5.02 -3.24 27.17
CA ALA A 223 -4.35 -2.11 26.53
C ALA A 223 -5.03 -0.78 26.88
N THR A 224 -4.75 -0.24 28.06
CA THR A 224 -5.40 1.00 28.54
C THR A 224 -4.48 2.21 28.60
N SER A 225 -3.16 2.00 28.64
CA SER A 225 -2.18 3.08 28.81
C SER A 225 -1.98 3.90 27.53
N ILE A 226 -1.32 5.05 27.65
CA ILE A 226 -0.99 5.93 26.51
C ILE A 226 -0.15 5.17 25.48
N VAL A 227 0.93 4.50 25.92
CA VAL A 227 1.80 3.73 25.02
C VAL A 227 1.05 2.58 24.36
N ASP A 228 0.20 1.86 25.10
CA ASP A 228 -0.57 0.74 24.54
C ASP A 228 -1.47 1.20 23.38
N ARG A 229 -2.16 2.34 23.57
CA ARG A 229 -3.04 2.93 22.55
C ARG A 229 -2.27 3.45 21.35
N VAL A 230 -1.16 4.15 21.57
CA VAL A 230 -0.28 4.63 20.49
C VAL A 230 0.27 3.45 19.68
N THR A 231 0.78 2.42 20.33
CA THR A 231 1.27 1.21 19.65
C THR A 231 0.14 0.44 18.95
N GLY A 232 -1.08 0.46 19.48
CA GLY A 232 -2.26 -0.08 18.81
C GLY A 232 -2.65 0.70 17.55
N LEU A 233 -2.50 2.03 17.55
CA LEU A 233 -2.67 2.87 16.37
C LEU A 233 -1.57 2.61 15.33
N GLU A 234 -0.30 2.57 15.76
CA GLU A 234 0.83 2.19 14.91
C GLU A 234 0.61 0.82 14.26
N GLY A 235 0.17 -0.18 15.04
CA GLY A 235 -0.10 -1.53 14.54
C GLY A 235 -1.21 -1.58 13.47
N ARG A 236 -2.31 -0.84 13.65
CA ARG A 236 -3.39 -0.76 12.65
C ARG A 236 -2.97 0.01 11.39
N LEU A 237 -2.18 1.06 11.53
CA LEU A 237 -1.58 1.78 10.40
C LEU A 237 -0.62 0.89 9.62
N ARG A 238 0.26 0.16 10.29
CA ARG A 238 1.19 -0.81 9.67
C ARG A 238 0.45 -1.94 8.97
N ALA A 239 -0.59 -2.50 9.58
CA ALA A 239 -1.42 -3.51 8.93
C ALA A 239 -2.07 -2.96 7.63
N ARG A 240 -2.65 -1.76 7.68
CA ARG A 240 -3.21 -1.10 6.47
C ARG A 240 -2.15 -0.76 5.42
N LEU A 241 -0.92 -0.48 5.84
CA LEU A 241 0.21 -0.23 4.96
C LEU A 241 0.66 -1.53 4.28
N ALA A 242 0.77 -2.63 5.04
CA ALA A 242 1.09 -3.96 4.51
C ALA A 242 0.01 -4.47 3.54
N ASP A 243 -1.28 -4.28 3.87
CA ASP A 243 -2.40 -4.65 3.00
C ASP A 243 -2.41 -3.88 1.68
N ARG A 244 -1.99 -2.61 1.68
CA ARG A 244 -1.88 -1.78 0.46
C ARG A 244 -0.61 -2.05 -0.34
N ALA A 245 0.50 -2.38 0.33
CA ALA A 245 1.72 -2.80 -0.35
C ALA A 245 1.55 -4.19 -1.00
N ALA A 246 0.68 -5.03 -0.44
CA ALA A 246 0.32 -6.31 -1.02
C ALA A 246 -0.51 -6.13 -2.29
N TRP A 247 -0.21 -6.89 -3.34
CA TRP A 247 -1.04 -6.91 -4.53
C TRP A 247 -2.40 -7.53 -4.21
N GLY A 248 -3.43 -6.68 -4.12
CA GLY A 248 -4.80 -7.16 -4.05
C GLY A 248 -5.13 -8.06 -5.25
N ALA A 249 -5.97 -9.08 -5.05
CA ALA A 249 -6.36 -10.01 -6.12
C ALA A 249 -6.86 -9.26 -7.38
N GLY A 250 -7.55 -8.14 -7.20
CA GLY A 250 -7.96 -7.23 -8.28
C GLY A 250 -6.78 -6.68 -9.09
N GLY A 251 -5.73 -6.18 -8.44
CA GLY A 251 -4.52 -5.67 -9.10
C GLY A 251 -3.79 -6.75 -9.89
N ILE A 252 -3.64 -7.95 -9.32
CA ILE A 252 -3.04 -9.10 -10.02
C ILE A 252 -3.85 -9.44 -11.28
N THR A 253 -5.18 -9.54 -11.14
CA THR A 253 -6.04 -9.85 -12.29
C THR A 253 -5.98 -8.76 -13.36
N ALA A 254 -5.95 -7.49 -12.99
CA ALA A 254 -5.83 -6.37 -13.91
C ALA A 254 -4.51 -6.41 -14.68
N VAL A 255 -3.38 -6.67 -14.00
CA VAL A 255 -2.07 -6.80 -14.64
C VAL A 255 -2.00 -8.00 -15.57
N VAL A 256 -2.53 -9.16 -15.15
CA VAL A 256 -2.58 -10.36 -16.01
C VAL A 256 -3.43 -10.09 -17.25
N VAL A 257 -4.61 -9.48 -17.09
CA VAL A 257 -5.50 -9.13 -18.21
C VAL A 257 -4.82 -8.11 -19.13
N ALA A 258 -4.21 -7.07 -18.57
CA ALA A 258 -3.48 -6.06 -19.34
C ALA A 258 -2.34 -6.69 -20.14
N ALA A 259 -1.50 -7.52 -19.51
CA ALA A 259 -0.39 -8.19 -20.15
C ALA A 259 -0.84 -9.09 -21.31
N LEU A 260 -1.87 -9.92 -21.08
CA LEU A 260 -2.44 -10.77 -22.11
C LEU A 260 -3.04 -9.95 -23.27
N ALA A 261 -3.81 -8.90 -22.96
CA ALA A 261 -4.42 -8.05 -23.98
C ALA A 261 -3.37 -7.29 -24.80
N LEU A 262 -2.31 -6.79 -24.17
CA LEU A 262 -1.18 -6.12 -24.82
C LEU A 262 -0.41 -7.06 -25.76
N VAL A 263 -0.10 -8.28 -25.32
CA VAL A 263 0.56 -9.29 -26.16
C VAL A 263 -0.31 -9.63 -27.37
N LEU A 264 -1.62 -9.83 -27.17
CA LEU A 264 -2.56 -10.12 -28.25
C LEU A 264 -2.72 -8.94 -29.22
N LEU A 265 -2.72 -7.71 -28.70
CA LEU A 265 -2.77 -6.48 -29.49
C LEU A 265 -1.51 -6.32 -30.34
N ALA A 266 -0.33 -6.46 -29.75
CA ALA A 266 0.95 -6.36 -30.45
C ALA A 266 1.08 -7.44 -31.55
N ALA A 267 0.79 -8.70 -31.22
CA ALA A 267 0.78 -9.80 -32.18
C ALA A 267 -0.25 -9.57 -33.30
N GLY A 268 -1.41 -9.03 -32.94
CA GLY A 268 -2.47 -8.67 -33.87
C GLY A 268 -2.05 -7.58 -34.85
N LEU A 269 -1.51 -6.46 -34.34
CA LEU A 269 -0.99 -5.36 -35.16
C LEU A 269 0.14 -5.84 -36.09
N TRP A 270 1.10 -6.61 -35.56
CA TRP A 270 2.21 -7.18 -36.33
C TRP A 270 1.71 -8.02 -37.52
N ARG A 271 0.77 -8.94 -37.28
CA ARG A 271 0.19 -9.77 -38.34
C ARG A 271 -0.58 -8.95 -39.37
N THR A 272 -1.27 -7.90 -38.94
CA THR A 272 -2.04 -7.04 -39.83
C THR A 272 -1.11 -6.24 -40.73
N VAL A 273 -0.03 -5.68 -40.18
CA VAL A 273 1.03 -5.01 -40.95
C VAL A 273 1.74 -5.98 -41.89
N ALA A 274 2.07 -7.20 -41.44
CA ALA A 274 2.71 -8.22 -42.29
C ALA A 274 1.80 -8.65 -43.46
N PHE A 275 0.49 -8.79 -43.23
CA PHE A 275 -0.50 -9.05 -44.27
C PHE A 275 -0.55 -7.89 -45.28
N LEU A 276 -0.60 -6.65 -44.80
CA LEU A 276 -0.59 -5.45 -45.65
C LEU A 276 0.69 -5.36 -46.48
N ARG A 277 1.86 -5.58 -45.87
CA ARG A 277 3.17 -5.58 -46.57
C ARG A 277 3.25 -6.66 -47.65
N ARG A 278 2.92 -7.91 -47.31
CA ARG A 278 3.03 -9.05 -48.24
C ARG A 278 2.06 -8.96 -49.41
N ARG A 279 0.81 -8.52 -49.17
CA ARG A 279 -0.25 -8.55 -50.19
C ARG A 279 -0.38 -7.23 -50.95
N PHE A 280 -0.17 -6.09 -50.29
CA PHE A 280 -0.40 -4.76 -50.89
C PHE A 280 0.88 -3.96 -51.14
N ARG A 281 2.06 -4.50 -50.77
CA ARG A 281 3.36 -3.82 -50.89
C ARG A 281 3.44 -2.47 -50.16
N ILE A 282 2.49 -2.15 -49.28
CA ILE A 282 2.52 -0.95 -48.43
C ILE A 282 3.60 -1.16 -47.37
N ARG A 283 4.73 -0.44 -47.48
CA ARG A 283 5.88 -0.60 -46.56
C ARG A 283 5.57 -0.07 -45.15
N LEU A 284 4.85 1.05 -45.05
CA LEU A 284 4.47 1.67 -43.78
C LEU A 284 3.05 2.25 -43.86
N SER A 285 2.14 1.69 -43.07
CA SER A 285 0.84 2.29 -42.79
C SER A 285 0.98 3.28 -41.64
N VAL A 286 1.14 4.57 -41.96
CA VAL A 286 1.24 5.68 -40.99
C VAL A 286 0.21 5.59 -39.85
N PRO A 287 -1.10 5.33 -40.09
CA PRO A 287 -2.07 5.29 -38.98
C PRO A 287 -1.88 4.11 -38.03
N LEU A 288 -1.45 2.93 -38.52
CA LEU A 288 -1.16 1.78 -37.65
C LEU A 288 0.15 1.98 -36.88
N ALA A 289 1.13 2.69 -37.47
CA ALA A 289 2.35 3.06 -36.76
C ALA A 289 2.04 4.05 -35.62
N ALA A 290 1.19 5.05 -35.89
CA ALA A 290 0.70 5.98 -34.86
C ALA A 290 -0.05 5.25 -33.73
N ALA A 291 -0.91 4.27 -34.06
CA ALA A 291 -1.61 3.47 -33.06
C ALA A 291 -0.70 2.53 -32.25
N ALA A 292 0.48 2.19 -32.76
CA ALA A 292 1.47 1.38 -32.05
C ALA A 292 2.37 2.20 -31.12
N LEU A 293 2.44 3.53 -31.30
CA LEU A 293 3.31 4.42 -30.53
C LEU A 293 3.02 4.35 -29.00
N PRO A 294 1.75 4.32 -28.53
CA PRO A 294 1.44 4.13 -27.12
C PRO A 294 1.98 2.83 -26.51
N LEU A 295 2.20 1.77 -27.30
CA LEU A 295 2.77 0.52 -26.80
C LEU A 295 4.22 0.68 -26.35
N LEU A 296 4.93 1.70 -26.85
CA LEU A 296 6.30 2.01 -26.42
C LEU A 296 6.33 2.62 -25.01
N ALA A 297 5.24 3.24 -24.54
CA ALA A 297 5.14 3.79 -23.19
C ALA A 297 4.86 2.71 -22.13
N VAL A 298 4.25 1.59 -22.52
CA VAL A 298 3.91 0.47 -21.63
C VAL A 298 5.09 -0.04 -20.79
N PRO A 299 6.29 -0.32 -21.34
CA PRO A 299 7.42 -0.76 -20.52
C PRO A 299 7.82 0.28 -19.47
N PHE A 300 7.78 1.58 -19.79
CA PHE A 300 8.09 2.64 -18.81
C PHE A 300 7.06 2.67 -17.68
N LEU A 301 5.76 2.58 -18.00
CA LEU A 301 4.70 2.52 -17.01
C LEU A 301 4.80 1.27 -16.12
N ALA A 302 5.19 0.13 -16.72
CA ALA A 302 5.39 -1.12 -15.98
C ALA A 302 6.59 -1.05 -15.03
N VAL A 303 7.73 -0.51 -15.49
CA VAL A 303 8.91 -0.31 -14.64
C VAL A 303 8.60 0.65 -13.51
N ASP A 304 7.93 1.77 -13.80
CA ASP A 304 7.51 2.74 -12.79
C ASP A 304 6.60 2.11 -11.71
N ALA A 305 5.61 1.30 -12.12
CA ALA A 305 4.74 0.60 -11.18
C ALA A 305 5.52 -0.41 -10.32
N LEU A 306 6.47 -1.13 -10.91
CA LEU A 306 7.32 -2.08 -10.19
C LEU A 306 8.25 -1.39 -9.18
N LEU A 307 8.82 -0.24 -9.55
CA LEU A 307 9.62 0.59 -8.63
C LEU A 307 8.76 1.08 -7.47
N ALA A 308 7.54 1.56 -7.76
CA ALA A 308 6.63 2.02 -6.72
C ALA A 308 6.27 0.90 -5.74
N LEU A 309 5.97 -0.29 -6.26
CA LEU A 309 5.68 -1.48 -5.46
C LEU A 309 6.88 -1.95 -4.63
N HIS A 310 8.09 -1.85 -5.19
CA HIS A 310 9.31 -2.20 -4.46
C HIS A 310 9.55 -1.26 -3.29
N ALA A 311 9.45 0.06 -3.53
CA ALA A 311 9.54 1.08 -2.48
C ALA A 311 8.46 0.89 -1.41
N GLN A 312 7.22 0.58 -1.80
CA GLN A 312 6.15 0.26 -0.84
C GLN A 312 6.52 -0.93 0.06
N HIS A 313 7.04 -2.02 -0.50
CA HIS A 313 7.47 -3.17 0.31
C HIS A 313 8.63 -2.84 1.26
N GLU A 314 9.60 -2.04 0.81
CA GLU A 314 10.71 -1.61 1.66
C GLU A 314 10.23 -0.70 2.80
N THR A 315 9.27 0.20 2.54
CA THR A 315 8.67 1.02 3.60
C THR A 315 7.91 0.21 4.66
N VAL A 316 7.33 -0.95 4.32
CA VAL A 316 6.75 -1.85 5.32
C VAL A 316 7.82 -2.28 6.33
N ALA A 317 8.98 -2.71 5.84
CA ALA A 317 10.08 -3.13 6.70
C ALA A 317 10.66 -1.99 7.55
N LEU A 318 10.72 -0.77 6.99
CA LEU A 318 11.14 0.43 7.73
C LEU A 318 10.10 0.83 8.79
N ALA A 319 8.81 0.71 8.49
CA ALA A 319 7.73 0.96 9.45
C ALA A 319 7.75 -0.06 10.61
N ASP A 320 8.04 -1.32 10.33
CA ASP A 320 8.24 -2.33 11.38
C ASP A 320 9.48 -2.03 12.21
N ALA A 321 10.59 -1.60 11.58
CA ALA A 321 11.78 -1.16 12.31
C ALA A 321 11.49 0.07 13.21
N LEU A 322 10.65 1.00 12.74
CA LEU A 322 10.20 2.15 13.52
C LEU A 322 9.44 1.74 14.77
N ALA A 323 8.61 0.69 14.71
CA ALA A 323 7.87 0.19 15.87
C ALA A 323 8.75 -0.65 16.82
N GLU A 324 9.61 -1.51 16.29
CA GLU A 324 10.33 -2.53 17.08
C GLU A 324 11.70 -2.08 17.58
N ARG A 325 12.39 -1.20 16.84
CA ARG A 325 13.81 -0.89 17.07
C ARG A 325 14.05 0.52 17.61
N THR A 326 13.07 1.42 17.51
CA THR A 326 13.17 2.73 18.14
C THR A 326 12.99 2.58 19.65
N SER A 327 13.89 3.21 20.40
CA SER A 327 13.83 3.21 21.86
C SER A 327 14.22 4.58 22.42
N PRO A 328 13.71 4.95 23.60
CA PRO A 328 14.10 6.18 24.27
C PRO A 328 15.62 6.36 24.39
N THR A 329 16.33 5.28 24.68
CA THR A 329 17.79 5.27 24.81
C THR A 329 18.49 5.59 23.49
N VAL A 330 18.03 5.03 22.37
CA VAL A 330 18.58 5.31 21.03
C VAL A 330 18.40 6.78 20.67
N GLU A 331 17.18 7.32 20.88
CA GLU A 331 16.90 8.74 20.62
C GLU A 331 17.78 9.67 21.46
N MET A 332 17.99 9.31 22.73
CA MET A 332 18.85 10.10 23.63
C MET A 332 20.32 10.05 23.22
N ILE A 333 20.83 8.88 22.81
CA ILE A 333 22.21 8.75 22.31
C ILE A 333 22.40 9.57 21.04
N ALA A 334 21.43 9.53 20.12
CA ALA A 334 21.48 10.30 18.87
C ALA A 334 21.50 11.81 19.14
N GLU A 335 20.71 12.30 20.10
CA GLU A 335 20.67 13.71 20.49
C GLU A 335 21.97 14.14 21.21
N GLU A 336 22.51 13.32 22.11
CA GLU A 336 23.70 13.66 22.89
C GLU A 336 25.01 13.54 22.09
N ARG A 337 24.99 12.81 20.97
CA ARG A 337 26.16 12.60 20.10
C ARG A 337 25.87 12.96 18.64
N PRO A 338 25.55 14.23 18.33
CA PRO A 338 25.16 14.64 16.98
C PRO A 338 26.25 14.45 15.93
N PHE A 339 27.52 14.36 16.35
CA PHE A 339 28.68 14.17 15.47
C PHE A 339 29.17 12.71 15.36
N ALA A 340 28.55 11.75 16.07
CA ALA A 340 28.94 10.34 16.01
C ALA A 340 28.43 9.61 14.75
N GLY A 341 27.77 10.34 13.85
CA GLY A 341 27.05 9.80 12.68
C GLY A 341 25.60 9.48 13.02
N PRO A 342 24.71 9.41 12.01
CA PRO A 342 23.29 9.13 12.22
C PRO A 342 23.09 7.69 12.73
N ASP A 343 22.41 7.53 13.86
CA ASP A 343 22.02 6.20 14.33
C ASP A 343 20.95 5.63 13.38
N PRO A 344 21.15 4.44 12.78
CA PRO A 344 20.21 3.85 11.84
C PRO A 344 18.85 3.47 12.44
N ARG A 345 18.73 3.50 13.78
CA ARG A 345 17.50 3.20 14.52
C ARG A 345 16.80 4.43 15.07
N ALA A 346 17.39 5.62 14.93
CA ALA A 346 16.75 6.86 15.33
C ALA A 346 15.55 7.16 14.42
N VAL A 347 14.49 7.73 14.99
CA VAL A 347 13.25 8.06 14.30
C VAL A 347 13.53 8.97 13.10
N GLU A 348 14.39 9.98 13.26
CA GLU A 348 14.72 10.91 12.16
C GLU A 348 15.49 10.21 11.03
N THR A 349 16.43 9.32 11.34
CA THR A 349 17.15 8.55 10.31
C THR A 349 16.21 7.62 9.55
N LEU A 350 15.28 6.97 10.24
CA LEU A 350 14.27 6.12 9.62
C LEU A 350 13.28 6.92 8.79
N ARG A 351 12.89 8.12 9.25
CA ARG A 351 12.07 9.07 8.47
C ARG A 351 12.75 9.43 7.16
N VAL A 352 14.00 9.89 7.21
CA VAL A 352 14.76 10.25 6.01
C VAL A 352 14.84 9.08 5.05
N ARG A 353 15.10 7.86 5.54
CA ARG A 353 15.15 6.67 4.71
C ARG A 353 13.79 6.33 4.08
N ILE A 354 12.69 6.46 4.82
CA ILE A 354 11.35 6.28 4.26
C ILE A 354 11.07 7.30 3.16
N ASP A 355 11.42 8.57 3.38
CA ASP A 355 11.22 9.65 2.41
C ASP A 355 12.07 9.44 1.14
N GLU A 356 13.33 9.02 1.29
CA GLU A 356 14.23 8.66 0.19
C GLU A 356 13.70 7.46 -0.60
N THR A 357 13.37 6.35 0.07
CA THR A 357 12.82 5.14 -0.57
C THR A 357 11.54 5.46 -1.37
N LEU A 358 10.64 6.28 -0.82
CA LEU A 358 9.41 6.68 -1.50
C LEU A 358 9.62 7.70 -2.62
N ALA A 359 10.68 8.51 -2.53
CA ALA A 359 11.08 9.43 -3.60
C ALA A 359 11.72 8.70 -4.78
N ASP A 360 12.61 7.75 -4.52
CA ASP A 360 13.34 6.97 -5.52
C ASP A 360 12.47 5.92 -6.20
N GLY A 361 11.40 5.48 -5.54
CA GLY A 361 10.45 4.49 -6.06
C GLY A 361 9.61 4.95 -7.26
N ARG A 362 9.81 6.16 -7.81
CA ARG A 362 8.94 6.72 -8.86
C ARG A 362 9.72 7.56 -9.87
N PHE A 363 9.30 7.53 -11.13
CA PHE A 363 9.74 8.54 -12.09
C PHE A 363 8.88 9.80 -11.97
N ALA A 364 9.49 10.88 -11.49
CA ALA A 364 8.86 12.20 -11.42
C ALA A 364 8.33 12.67 -12.79
N ALA A 365 8.99 12.29 -13.88
CA ALA A 365 8.55 12.61 -15.25
C ALA A 365 7.20 11.99 -15.66
N LEU A 366 6.72 10.98 -14.92
CA LEU A 366 5.44 10.32 -15.16
C LEU A 366 4.34 10.79 -14.21
N ASP A 367 4.60 11.79 -13.36
CA ASP A 367 3.57 12.38 -12.51
C ASP A 367 2.45 13.01 -13.33
N GLY A 368 1.21 12.71 -12.95
CA GLY A 368 0.01 13.14 -13.67
C GLY A 368 -0.32 12.36 -14.94
N THR A 369 0.45 11.32 -15.31
CA THR A 369 0.18 10.51 -16.52
C THR A 369 -0.94 9.49 -16.37
N ALA A 370 -1.20 9.00 -15.14
CA ALA A 370 -2.23 8.01 -14.84
C ALA A 370 -3.62 8.29 -15.44
N PRO A 371 -4.20 9.51 -15.33
CA PRO A 371 -5.52 9.80 -15.91
C PRO A 371 -5.55 9.72 -17.45
N PHE A 372 -4.40 9.77 -18.13
CA PHE A 372 -4.32 9.75 -19.59
C PHE A 372 -4.16 8.34 -20.18
N VAL A 373 -3.78 7.33 -19.38
CA VAL A 373 -3.50 5.96 -19.86
C VAL A 373 -4.73 5.35 -20.56
N PHE A 374 -5.91 5.47 -19.95
CA PHE A 374 -7.15 4.95 -20.55
C PHE A 374 -7.61 5.75 -21.78
N PRO A 375 -7.69 7.09 -21.75
CA PRO A 375 -7.96 7.90 -22.95
C PRO A 375 -7.04 7.58 -24.14
N THR A 376 -5.75 7.36 -23.91
CA THR A 376 -4.81 6.96 -24.97
C THR A 376 -5.23 5.65 -25.64
N GLY A 377 -5.73 4.68 -24.86
CA GLY A 377 -6.30 3.44 -25.38
C GLY A 377 -7.52 3.64 -26.27
N LEU A 378 -8.42 4.56 -25.91
CA LEU A 378 -9.59 4.91 -26.72
C LEU A 378 -9.19 5.56 -28.05
N VAL A 379 -8.24 6.50 -28.01
CA VAL A 379 -7.71 7.14 -29.22
C VAL A 379 -7.03 6.10 -30.11
N ALA A 380 -6.21 5.21 -29.56
CA ALA A 380 -5.59 4.13 -30.31
C ALA A 380 -6.65 3.20 -30.95
N ALA A 381 -7.70 2.84 -30.21
CA ALA A 381 -8.80 2.04 -30.71
C ALA A 381 -9.52 2.71 -31.90
N ALA A 382 -9.79 4.02 -31.81
CA ALA A 382 -10.42 4.80 -32.87
C ALA A 382 -9.54 4.86 -34.13
N VAL A 383 -8.22 5.10 -33.98
CA VAL A 383 -7.27 5.13 -35.10
C VAL A 383 -7.18 3.76 -35.78
N ILE A 384 -7.11 2.67 -35.01
CA ILE A 384 -7.09 1.30 -35.55
C ILE A 384 -8.38 1.02 -36.32
N ALA A 385 -9.55 1.33 -35.75
CA ALA A 385 -10.84 1.11 -36.39
C ALA A 385 -10.98 1.91 -37.69
N GLY A 386 -10.59 3.18 -37.66
CA GLY A 386 -10.61 4.07 -38.83
C GLY A 386 -9.71 3.57 -39.96
N ALA A 387 -8.46 3.21 -39.65
CA ALA A 387 -7.52 2.69 -40.63
C ALA A 387 -7.99 1.37 -41.26
N LEU A 388 -8.54 0.46 -40.47
CA LEU A 388 -9.08 -0.80 -41.00
C LEU A 388 -10.34 -0.58 -41.84
N HIS A 389 -11.16 0.42 -41.50
CA HIS A 389 -12.34 0.79 -42.28
C HIS A 389 -11.97 1.36 -43.66
N THR A 390 -10.95 2.22 -43.74
CA THR A 390 -10.48 2.78 -45.02
C THR A 390 -9.89 1.69 -45.93
N TYR A 391 -9.00 0.83 -45.40
CA TYR A 391 -8.45 -0.30 -46.16
C TYR A 391 -9.51 -1.28 -46.65
N ARG A 392 -10.58 -1.50 -45.87
CA ARG A 392 -11.73 -2.30 -46.32
C ARG A 392 -12.49 -1.64 -47.48
N ARG A 393 -12.69 -0.33 -47.45
CA ARG A 393 -13.39 0.41 -48.53
C ARG A 393 -12.60 0.32 -49.84
N GLU A 394 -11.30 0.57 -49.83
CA GLU A 394 -10.45 0.46 -51.02
C GLU A 394 -10.48 -0.95 -51.62
N TYR A 395 -10.52 -1.99 -50.77
CA TYR A 395 -10.64 -3.37 -51.24
C TYR A 395 -11.96 -3.67 -51.96
N LEU A 396 -13.06 -3.02 -51.55
CA LEU A 396 -14.38 -3.18 -52.19
C LEU A 396 -14.44 -2.49 -53.55
N VAL A 397 -13.66 -1.42 -53.75
CA VAL A 397 -13.58 -0.71 -55.04
C VAL A 397 -12.76 -1.52 -56.05
N VAL A 398 -11.62 -2.10 -55.65
CA VAL A 398 -10.75 -2.88 -56.55
C VAL A 398 -11.34 -4.25 -56.93
N THR A 399 -12.24 -4.80 -56.12
CA THR A 399 -12.85 -6.13 -56.38
C THR A 399 -14.21 -6.08 -57.08
N ARG A 400 -14.64 -4.92 -57.59
CA ARG A 400 -15.73 -4.83 -58.59
C ARG A 400 -15.12 -4.78 -60.00
N PRO A 401 -15.03 -5.89 -60.74
CA PRO A 401 -14.84 -5.80 -62.18
C PRO A 401 -16.14 -5.25 -62.77
N GLY A 402 -16.08 -4.04 -63.35
CA GLY A 402 -17.20 -3.49 -64.15
C GLY A 402 -17.82 -2.16 -63.68
N ALA A 403 -17.12 -1.30 -62.95
CA ALA A 403 -17.59 0.05 -62.64
C ALA A 403 -16.65 1.16 -63.15
N LEU A 404 -16.04 0.92 -64.31
CA LEU A 404 -15.51 1.97 -65.20
C LEU A 404 -15.96 1.59 -66.62
N ALA A 405 -17.13 2.10 -66.99
CA ALA A 405 -17.57 2.35 -68.35
C ALA A 405 -18.41 3.62 -68.29
#